data_AF-A0A958QUM9-F1
#
_entry.id   AF-A0A958QUM9-F1
#
_cell.length_a   1.000
_cell.length_b   1.000
_cell.length_c   1.000
_cell.angle_alpha   90.00
_cell.angle_beta   90.00
_cell.angle_gamma   90.00
#
_symmetry.space_group_name_H-M   'P 1'
#
loop_
_entity.id
_entity.type
_entity.pdbx_description
1 polymer ?
#
loop_
_entity_poly.entity_id
_entity_poly.type
_entity_poly.pdbx_seq_one_letter_code
_entity_poly.pdbx_strand_id
1 'polypeptide(L)'
;MLVPLPTRVTLQAMLPKLRIESFSDEESSTITELSGGSITIGREPENHITVDSTAMSRRHGCIFGAGSQWVYSDVGSTNGSWVN
;
A
#
# COMPACT_ATOMS: atom_id res chain seq x y z
N MET A 1 -1.27 49.14 -17.83
CA MET A 1 -0.93 48.73 -16.44
C MET A 1 -1.37 47.29 -16.29
N LEU A 2 -0.44 46.34 -16.42
CA LEU A 2 -0.72 44.89 -16.41
C LEU A 2 -0.57 44.38 -14.98
N VAL A 3 -1.66 43.88 -14.39
CA VAL A 3 -1.64 43.12 -13.13
C VAL A 3 -1.19 41.69 -13.44
N PRO A 4 -0.20 41.13 -12.73
CA PRO A 4 0.23 39.75 -12.95
C PRO A 4 -0.86 38.79 -12.45
N LEU A 5 -1.18 37.76 -13.25
CA LEU A 5 -2.04 36.66 -12.79
C LEU A 5 -1.37 35.93 -11.62
N PRO A 6 -2.14 35.42 -10.64
CA PRO A 6 -1.57 34.59 -9.59
C PRO A 6 -1.01 33.31 -10.21
N THR A 7 0.30 33.13 -10.11
CA THR A 7 0.98 31.87 -10.43
C THR A 7 0.40 30.79 -9.53
N ARG A 8 -0.52 29.98 -10.07
CA ARG A 8 -1.06 28.82 -9.36
C ARG A 8 0.07 27.81 -9.24
N VAL A 9 0.82 27.89 -8.14
CA VAL A 9 1.72 26.81 -7.73
C VAL A 9 0.81 25.66 -7.33
N THR A 10 0.54 24.75 -8.26
CA THR A 10 0.01 23.45 -7.91
C THR A 10 1.13 22.77 -7.13
N LEU A 11 1.07 22.82 -5.80
CA LEU A 11 1.79 21.86 -4.97
C LEU A 11 1.26 20.51 -5.43
N GLN A 12 2.02 19.86 -6.32
CA GLN A 12 1.78 18.48 -6.69
C GLN A 12 1.99 17.75 -5.38
N ALA A 13 0.89 17.49 -4.66
CA ALA A 13 0.92 16.71 -3.44
C ALA A 13 1.70 15.45 -3.80
N MET A 14 2.88 15.30 -3.24
CA MET A 14 3.74 14.15 -3.48
C MET A 14 2.98 12.96 -2.92
N LEU A 15 2.15 12.35 -3.76
CA LEU A 15 1.43 11.14 -3.41
C LEU A 15 2.52 10.11 -3.11
N PRO A 16 2.59 9.59 -1.88
CA PRO A 16 3.62 8.65 -1.53
C PRO A 16 3.46 7.42 -2.44
N LYS A 17 4.49 7.08 -3.19
CA LYS A 17 4.49 5.87 -4.00
C LYS A 17 4.80 4.68 -3.11
N LEU A 18 3.90 3.71 -3.07
CA LEU A 18 4.16 2.42 -2.44
C LEU A 18 4.43 1.39 -3.53
N ARG A 19 5.58 0.74 -3.45
CA ARG A 19 5.89 -0.45 -4.24
C ARG A 19 5.77 -1.67 -3.34
N ILE A 20 5.05 -2.68 -3.81
CA ILE A 20 4.89 -3.93 -3.08
C ILE A 20 5.54 -5.04 -3.90
N GLU A 21 6.40 -5.81 -3.26
CA GLU A 21 7.12 -6.93 -3.84
C GLU A 21 6.83 -8.17 -2.98
N SER A 22 6.38 -9.25 -3.61
CA SER A 22 6.32 -10.56 -2.97
C SER A 22 7.64 -11.28 -3.22
N PHE A 23 8.27 -11.77 -2.15
CA PHE A 23 9.41 -12.68 -2.25
C PHE A 23 8.97 -14.08 -1.84
N SER A 24 9.05 -15.03 -2.76
CA SER A 24 9.07 -16.46 -2.46
C SER A 24 10.45 -17.03 -2.80
N ASP A 25 10.76 -18.23 -2.29
CA ASP A 25 12.04 -18.94 -2.55
C ASP A 25 12.29 -19.19 -4.05
N GLU A 26 11.24 -19.11 -4.86
CA GLU A 26 11.23 -19.49 -6.26
C GLU A 26 11.05 -18.30 -7.21
N GLU A 27 10.39 -17.21 -6.79
CA GLU A 27 10.23 -16.02 -7.62
C GLU A 27 9.91 -14.74 -6.82
N SER A 28 10.32 -13.59 -7.36
CA SER A 28 9.93 -12.27 -6.83
C SER A 28 9.01 -11.57 -7.82
N SER A 29 7.82 -11.15 -7.38
CA SER A 29 6.86 -10.46 -8.23
C SER A 29 6.56 -9.07 -7.67
N THR A 30 6.64 -8.05 -8.52
CA THR A 30 6.18 -6.70 -8.16
C THR A 30 4.68 -6.64 -8.36
N ILE A 31 3.95 -6.40 -7.27
CA ILE A 31 2.50 -6.54 -7.28
C ILE A 31 1.82 -5.28 -7.82
N THR A 32 2.20 -4.05 -7.40
CA THR A 32 1.63 -2.78 -7.93
C THR A 32 2.39 -1.53 -7.40
N GLU A 33 2.41 -0.41 -8.15
CA GLU A 33 2.69 0.95 -7.63
C GLU A 33 1.39 1.68 -7.28
N LEU A 34 1.23 2.12 -6.02
CA LEU A 34 -0.03 2.70 -5.56
C LEU A 34 0.05 4.20 -5.39
N SER A 35 -1.00 4.89 -5.87
CA SER A 35 -1.12 6.36 -5.87
C SER A 35 -2.22 6.86 -4.91
N GLY A 36 -2.62 6.04 -3.93
CA GLY A 36 -3.71 6.30 -2.98
C GLY A 36 -4.73 5.15 -2.94
N GLY A 37 -5.41 4.96 -1.80
CA GLY A 37 -6.39 3.88 -1.58
C GLY A 37 -6.04 2.95 -0.41
N SER A 38 -6.92 1.99 -0.12
CA SER A 38 -6.72 0.92 0.87
C SER A 38 -6.50 -0.43 0.18
N ILE A 39 -5.48 -1.15 0.59
CA ILE A 39 -5.05 -2.43 0.04
C ILE A 39 -5.17 -3.45 1.14
N THR A 40 -5.89 -4.54 0.87
CA THR A 40 -6.00 -5.66 1.80
C THR A 40 -4.99 -6.74 1.42
N ILE A 41 -4.39 -7.35 2.43
CA ILE A 41 -3.40 -8.42 2.29
C ILE A 41 -3.89 -9.61 3.09
N GLY A 42 -3.86 -10.79 2.49
CA GLY A 42 -4.22 -12.03 3.17
C GLY A 42 -4.21 -13.23 2.23
N ARG A 43 -4.63 -14.39 2.75
CA ARG A 43 -4.67 -15.63 1.96
C ARG A 43 -5.93 -15.78 1.10
N GLU A 44 -7.02 -15.08 1.44
CA GLU A 44 -8.23 -15.15 0.64
C GLU A 44 -8.10 -14.36 -0.67
N PRO A 45 -8.69 -14.86 -1.78
CA PRO A 45 -8.65 -14.20 -3.09
C PRO A 45 -9.42 -12.87 -3.12
N GLU A 46 -10.19 -12.57 -2.08
CA GLU A 46 -10.89 -11.31 -1.88
C GLU A 46 -9.95 -10.16 -1.48
N ASN A 47 -8.71 -10.48 -1.10
CA ASN A 47 -7.69 -9.47 -0.81
C ASN A 47 -7.06 -8.95 -2.09
N HIS A 48 -6.72 -7.67 -2.09
CA HIS A 48 -5.96 -7.06 -3.19
C HIS A 48 -4.62 -7.77 -3.41
N ILE A 49 -3.99 -8.20 -2.31
CA ILE A 49 -2.79 -9.01 -2.33
C ILE A 49 -3.13 -10.35 -1.69
N THR A 50 -3.21 -11.36 -2.54
CA THR A 50 -3.45 -12.74 -2.14
C THR A 50 -2.11 -13.45 -2.01
N VAL A 51 -1.82 -13.95 -0.81
CA VAL A 51 -0.63 -14.77 -0.54
C VAL A 51 -1.08 -16.18 -0.16
N ASP A 52 -0.85 -17.14 -1.05
CA ASP A 52 -1.21 -18.54 -0.83
C ASP A 52 -0.21 -19.21 0.11
N SER A 53 -0.30 -18.89 1.40
CA SER A 53 0.53 -19.49 2.44
C SER A 53 -0.28 -19.71 3.71
N THR A 54 -0.17 -20.90 4.29
CA THR A 54 -0.83 -21.25 5.56
C THR A 54 -0.40 -20.36 6.72
N ALA A 55 0.76 -19.72 6.63
CA ALA A 55 1.27 -18.73 7.58
C ALA A 55 0.56 -17.37 7.49
N MET A 56 -0.20 -17.12 6.42
CA MET A 56 -1.00 -15.91 6.23
C MET A 56 -2.46 -16.15 6.62
N SER A 57 -3.00 -15.26 7.46
CA SER A 57 -4.42 -15.23 7.80
C SER A 57 -5.26 -14.85 6.57
N ARG A 58 -6.52 -15.28 6.58
CA ARG A 58 -7.50 -15.03 5.51
C ARG A 58 -7.58 -13.54 5.16
N ARG A 59 -7.72 -12.70 6.18
CA ARG A 59 -7.46 -11.26 6.16
C ARG A 59 -6.35 -11.00 7.16
N HIS A 60 -5.16 -10.65 6.68
CA HIS A 60 -3.98 -10.49 7.52
C HIS A 60 -3.78 -9.03 7.91
N GLY A 61 -3.80 -8.12 6.93
CA GLY A 61 -3.61 -6.71 7.20
C GLY A 61 -4.13 -5.82 6.09
N CYS A 62 -4.09 -4.52 6.34
CA CYS A 62 -4.46 -3.51 5.37
C CYS A 62 -3.42 -2.38 5.34
N ILE A 63 -3.04 -1.96 4.15
CA ILE A 63 -2.23 -0.77 3.93
C ILE A 63 -3.10 0.31 3.34
N PHE A 64 -3.11 1.51 3.92
CA PHE A 64 -3.89 2.62 3.39
C PHE A 64 -3.10 3.93 3.44
N GLY A 65 -3.38 4.79 2.46
CA GLY A 65 -2.79 6.12 2.40
C GLY A 65 -3.46 7.06 3.41
N ALA A 66 -2.67 7.69 4.27
CA ALA A 66 -3.10 8.72 5.21
C ALA A 66 -2.35 10.03 4.92
N GLY A 67 -2.91 10.87 4.05
CA GLY A 67 -2.27 12.11 3.60
C GLY A 67 -1.02 11.81 2.77
N SER A 68 0.15 12.24 3.26
CA SER A 68 1.45 12.01 2.61
C SER A 68 2.19 10.76 3.10
N GLN A 69 1.53 9.90 3.89
CA GLN A 69 2.14 8.70 4.48
C GLN A 69 1.32 7.45 4.15
N TRP A 70 1.98 6.30 4.19
CA TRP A 70 1.32 4.99 4.18
C TRP A 70 1.26 4.44 5.60
N VAL A 71 0.12 3.86 5.95
CA VAL A 71 -0.11 3.22 7.24
C VAL A 71 -0.43 1.76 7.01
N TYR A 72 0.27 0.88 7.73
CA TYR A 72 -0.06 -0.54 7.82
C TYR A 72 -0.88 -0.78 9.09
N SER A 73 -1.98 -1.52 8.96
CA SER A 73 -2.81 -1.99 10.06
C SER A 73 -2.93 -3.51 9.99
N ASP A 74 -2.42 -4.19 11.01
CA ASP A 74 -2.72 -5.60 11.25
C ASP A 74 -4.18 -5.73 11.73
N VAL A 75 -4.93 -6.71 11.20
CA VAL A 75 -6.34 -6.95 11.58
C VAL A 75 -6.51 -8.15 12.51
N GLY A 76 -5.45 -8.55 13.21
CA GLY A 76 -5.45 -9.69 14.12
C GLY A 76 -4.91 -10.94 13.44
N SER A 77 -3.87 -10.79 12.63
CA SER A 77 -3.17 -11.89 12.00
C SER A 77 -2.61 -12.88 13.03
N THR A 78 -2.58 -14.16 12.65
CA THR A 78 -2.17 -15.25 13.55
C THR A 78 -0.68 -15.23 13.86
N ASN A 79 0.14 -14.85 12.87
CA ASN A 79 1.59 -14.79 13.02
C ASN A 79 2.10 -13.38 13.36
N GLY A 80 1.20 -12.39 13.44
CA GLY A 80 1.57 -11.00 13.59
C GLY A 80 2.17 -10.41 12.31
N SER A 81 2.48 -9.12 12.37
CA SER A 81 3.10 -8.38 11.27
C SER A 81 4.32 -7.61 11.78
N TRP A 82 5.41 -7.63 11.01
CA TRP A 82 6.65 -6.91 11.33
C TRP A 82 6.82 -5.72 10.38
N VAL A 83 7.17 -4.57 10.94
CA VAL A 83 7.50 -3.34 10.22
C VAL A 83 8.91 -2.92 10.63
N ASN A 84 9.79 -2.68 9.65
CA ASN A 84 11.18 -2.28 9.86
C ASN A 84 11.57 -1.11 8.95
#